data_AF-A0A3A5QP58-F1
#
_entry.id   AF-A0A3A5QP58-F1
#
_cell.length_a   1.000
_cell.length_b   1.000
_cell.length_c   1.000
_cell.angle_alpha   90.00
_cell.angle_beta   90.00
_cell.angle_gamma   90.00
#
_symmetry.space_group_name_H-M   'P 1'
#
loop_
_entity.id
_entity.type
_entity.pdbx_description
1 polymer ?
#
loop_
_entity_poly.entity_id
_entity_poly.type
_entity_poly.pdbx_seq_one_letter_code
_entity_poly.pdbx_strand_id
1 'polypeptide(L)'
;MNITATNSTAVTKVTESVSIKYRMSTRGTEAVKDITAEIVRDEATVGFFNTSRNGVTGFSLHEDHGMTSEEVKKVFQTAIDDCGEVLK
;
A
#
# COMPACT_ATOMS: atom_id res chain seq x y z
N MET A 1 -20.81 7.37 -15.88
CA MET A 1 -19.71 6.38 -15.81
C MET A 1 -20.04 5.45 -14.65
N ASN A 2 -20.32 4.17 -14.91
CA ASN A 2 -20.59 3.19 -13.85
C ASN A 2 -19.28 2.47 -13.54
N ILE A 3 -18.53 2.97 -12.56
CA ILE A 3 -17.33 2.30 -12.06
C ILE A 3 -17.80 1.27 -11.04
N THR A 4 -17.86 0.00 -11.46
CA THR A 4 -18.03 -1.12 -10.52
C THR A 4 -16.65 -1.57 -10.08
N ALA A 5 -16.18 -1.07 -8.94
CA ALA A 5 -14.93 -1.50 -8.31
C ALA A 5 -15.27 -2.34 -7.08
N THR A 6 -14.89 -3.62 -7.08
CA THR A 6 -14.88 -4.42 -5.84
C THR A 6 -13.55 -4.13 -5.16
N ASN A 7 -13.62 -3.43 -4.02
CA ASN A 7 -12.44 -3.01 -3.27
C ASN A 7 -12.30 -3.89 -2.02
N SER A 8 -11.20 -4.64 -1.93
CA SER A 8 -10.78 -5.27 -0.68
C SER A 8 -9.82 -4.34 0.06
N THR A 9 -9.91 -4.29 1.39
CA THR A 9 -9.00 -3.51 2.22
C THR A 9 -8.22 -4.40 3.17
N ALA A 10 -6.97 -4.05 3.44
CA ALA A 10 -6.11 -4.74 4.39
C ALA A 10 -5.24 -3.73 5.14
N VAL A 11 -4.78 -4.09 6.34
CA VAL A 11 -3.87 -3.25 7.13
C VAL A 11 -2.76 -4.11 7.67
N THR A 12 -1.52 -3.69 7.43
CA THR A 12 -0.32 -4.31 8.02
C THR A 12 0.32 -3.34 9.00
N LYS A 13 0.56 -3.80 10.23
CA LYS A 13 1.27 -3.03 11.25
C LYS A 13 2.78 -3.26 11.09
N VAL A 14 3.53 -2.20 10.82
CA VAL A 14 4.99 -2.25 10.56
C VAL A 14 5.78 -2.03 11.85
N THR A 15 5.35 -1.05 12.64
CA THR A 15 5.84 -0.75 14.00
C THR A 15 4.65 -0.43 14.91
N GLU A 16 4.91 -0.05 16.17
CA GLU A 16 3.85 0.42 17.07
C GLU A 16 3.07 1.62 16.51
N SER A 17 3.78 2.55 15.89
CA SER A 17 3.26 3.82 15.37
C SER A 17 3.00 3.82 13.86
N VAL A 18 3.62 2.90 13.09
CA VAL A 18 3.54 2.87 11.61
C VAL A 18 2.75 1.67 11.10
N SER A 19 1.83 1.93 10.19
CA SER A 19 1.02 0.91 9.50
C SER A 19 0.85 1.23 8.01
N ILE A 20 0.48 0.23 7.22
CA ILE A 20 0.18 0.37 5.80
C ILE A 20 -1.28 -0.04 5.59
N LYS A 21 -2.10 0.85 5.06
CA LYS A 21 -3.52 0.58 4.74
C LYS A 21 -3.67 0.38 3.25
N TYR A 22 -3.94 -0.85 2.83
CA TYR A 22 -4.11 -1.22 1.43
C TYR A 22 -5.56 -1.11 0.96
N ARG A 23 -5.71 -0.73 -0.30
CA ARG A 23 -6.94 -0.84 -1.10
C ARG A 23 -6.60 -1.58 -2.38
N MET A 24 -7.24 -2.71 -2.57
CA MET A 24 -7.02 -3.62 -3.68
C MET A 24 -8.24 -3.56 -4.58
N SER A 25 -8.03 -3.28 -5.87
CA SER A 25 -9.10 -3.23 -6.84
C SER A 25 -9.07 -4.45 -7.75
N THR A 26 -10.23 -5.06 -7.93
CA THR A 26 -10.47 -6.03 -8.99
C THR A 26 -11.24 -5.34 -10.13
N ARG A 27 -10.86 -5.63 -11.38
CA ARG A 27 -11.61 -5.22 -12.57
C ARG A 27 -12.15 -6.47 -13.26
N GLY A 28 -13.46 -6.60 -13.33
CA GLY A 28 -14.08 -7.82 -13.85
C GLY A 28 -14.03 -8.95 -12.81
N THR A 29 -13.84 -10.19 -13.24
CA THR A 29 -14.29 -11.31 -12.41
C THR A 29 -13.29 -11.90 -11.42
N GLU A 30 -11.96 -11.91 -11.55
CA GLU A 30 -11.19 -12.83 -10.66
C GLU A 30 -9.79 -12.43 -10.15
N ALA A 31 -9.12 -11.36 -10.61
CA ALA A 31 -7.77 -11.04 -10.11
C ALA A 31 -7.62 -9.58 -9.64
N VAL A 32 -6.95 -9.39 -8.50
CA VAL A 32 -6.46 -8.08 -8.04
C VAL A 32 -5.50 -7.55 -9.10
N LYS A 33 -5.84 -6.40 -9.68
CA LYS A 33 -5.03 -5.78 -10.74
C LYS A 33 -4.12 -4.69 -10.19
N ASP A 34 -4.67 -3.88 -9.31
CA ASP A 34 -4.01 -2.70 -8.77
C ASP A 34 -4.19 -2.68 -7.26
N ILE A 35 -3.08 -2.43 -6.56
CA ILE A 35 -3.03 -2.23 -5.12
C ILE A 35 -2.53 -0.81 -4.89
N THR A 36 -3.27 -0.05 -4.10
CA THR A 36 -2.85 1.26 -3.58
C THR A 36 -2.77 1.17 -2.07
N ALA A 37 -1.91 1.96 -1.44
CA ALA A 37 -1.75 1.94 -0.01
C ALA A 37 -1.43 3.32 0.55
N GLU A 38 -1.96 3.59 1.74
CA GLU A 38 -1.60 4.73 2.58
C GLU A 38 -0.60 4.25 3.64
N ILE A 39 0.53 4.93 3.76
CA ILE A 39 1.46 4.75 4.86
C ILE A 39 1.01 5.68 5.97
N VAL A 40 0.65 5.12 7.12
CA VAL A 40 0.05 5.85 8.24
C VAL A 40 0.97 5.78 9.44
N ARG A 41 1.27 6.94 10.03
CA ARG A 41 1.99 7.10 11.29
C ARG A 41 1.10 7.84 12.28
N ASP A 42 0.88 7.28 13.47
CA ASP A 42 0.11 7.93 14.54
C ASP A 42 -1.22 8.53 14.02
N GLU A 43 -1.94 7.75 13.20
CA GLU A 43 -3.20 8.11 12.52
C GLU A 43 -3.09 9.09 11.33
N ALA A 44 -1.95 9.72 11.11
CA ALA A 44 -1.71 10.61 9.97
C ALA A 44 -1.17 9.85 8.75
N THR A 45 -1.66 10.17 7.55
CA THR A 45 -1.06 9.65 6.31
C THR A 45 0.22 10.41 6.04
N VAL A 46 1.33 9.68 5.93
CA VAL A 46 2.69 10.21 5.73
C VAL A 46 3.32 9.76 4.42
N GLY A 47 2.59 9.01 3.60
CA GLY A 47 3.06 8.58 2.30
C GLY A 47 2.12 7.62 1.61
N PHE A 48 2.51 7.19 0.42
CA PHE A 48 1.75 6.30 -0.43
C PHE A 48 2.62 5.24 -1.08
N PHE A 49 2.02 4.07 -1.29
CA PHE A 49 2.57 3.01 -2.11
C PHE A 49 1.53 2.58 -3.15
N ASN A 50 1.97 2.18 -4.33
CA ASN A 50 1.10 1.52 -5.29
C ASN A 50 1.88 0.44 -6.05
N THR A 51 1.16 -0.59 -6.46
CA THR A 51 1.68 -1.57 -7.40
C THR A 51 0.57 -2.09 -8.30
N SER A 52 0.90 -2.49 -9.51
CA SER A 52 -0.05 -3.04 -10.47
C SER A 52 0.57 -4.19 -11.26
N ARG A 53 -0.26 -5.12 -11.73
CA ARG A 53 0.20 -6.20 -12.63
C ARG A 53 0.77 -5.68 -13.96
N ASN A 54 0.48 -4.43 -14.32
CA ASN A 54 0.99 -3.80 -15.54
C ASN A 54 2.36 -3.13 -15.33
N GLY A 55 3.03 -3.38 -14.20
CA GLY A 55 4.44 -3.01 -13.99
C GLY A 55 4.66 -1.61 -13.43
N VAL A 56 3.64 -0.96 -12.88
CA VAL A 56 3.81 0.33 -12.18
C VAL A 56 3.90 0.09 -10.69
N THR A 57 5.08 0.32 -10.10
CA THR A 57 5.29 0.38 -8.65
C THR A 57 5.74 1.78 -8.27
N GLY A 58 5.07 2.40 -7.31
CA GLY A 58 5.39 3.72 -6.80
C GLY A 58 5.49 3.70 -5.28
N PHE A 59 6.43 4.47 -4.75
CA PHE A 59 6.60 4.72 -3.32
C PHE A 59 6.92 6.19 -3.13
N SER A 60 6.18 6.85 -2.25
CA SER A 60 6.33 8.28 -1.98
C SER A 60 6.08 8.55 -0.50
N LEU A 61 6.75 9.57 0.02
CA LEU A 61 6.59 10.06 1.39
C LEU A 61 6.31 11.55 1.34
N HIS A 62 5.54 12.03 2.30
CA HIS A 62 5.39 13.47 2.53
C HIS A 62 6.72 14.07 3.02
N GLU A 63 6.89 15.37 2.79
CA GLU A 63 7.91 16.13 3.51
C GLU A 63 7.64 16.02 5.02
N ASP A 64 8.70 15.93 5.81
CA ASP A 64 8.62 15.76 7.27
C ASP A 64 7.75 14.58 7.74
N HIS A 65 7.75 13.47 6.99
CA HIS A 65 7.02 12.23 7.32
C HIS A 65 7.37 11.60 8.69
N GLY A 66 8.39 12.11 9.39
CA GLY A 66 8.70 11.78 10.79
C GLY A 66 9.27 10.39 11.04
N MET A 67 9.51 9.59 9.99
CA MET A 67 10.05 8.22 10.11
C MET A 67 11.58 8.20 10.04
N THR A 68 12.19 7.28 10.77
CA THR A 68 13.63 7.01 10.61
C THR A 68 13.92 6.32 9.27
N SER A 69 15.19 6.30 8.87
CA SER A 69 15.61 5.57 7.66
C SER A 69 15.35 4.06 7.76
N GLU A 70 15.46 3.47 8.96
CA GLU A 70 15.12 2.06 9.19
C GLU A 70 13.62 1.81 9.06
N GLU A 71 12.78 2.70 9.60
CA GLU A 71 11.32 2.60 9.47
C GLU A 71 10.91 2.67 7.99
N VAL A 72 11.48 3.60 7.22
CA VAL A 72 11.21 3.72 5.77
C VAL A 72 11.58 2.44 5.02
N LYS A 73 12.77 1.88 5.28
CA LYS A 73 13.19 0.61 4.67
C LYS A 73 12.24 -0.52 5.02
N LYS A 74 11.81 -0.60 6.28
CA LYS A 74 10.89 -1.64 6.75
C LYS A 74 9.52 -1.52 6.10
N VAL A 75 8.97 -0.30 6.00
CA VAL A 75 7.71 -0.04 5.28
C VAL A 75 7.81 -0.49 3.83
N PHE A 76 8.89 -0.12 3.13
CA PHE A 76 9.07 -0.50 1.72
C PHE A 76 9.16 -2.02 1.55
N GLN A 77 9.95 -2.70 2.38
CA GLN A 77 10.07 -4.16 2.36
C GLN A 77 8.73 -4.85 2.62
N THR A 78 8.03 -4.45 3.69
CA THR A 78 6.71 -5.00 4.03
C THR A 78 5.69 -4.77 2.92
N ALA A 79 5.67 -3.60 2.28
CA ALA A 79 4.77 -3.32 1.16
C ALA A 79 5.00 -4.25 -0.03
N ILE A 80 6.27 -4.53 -0.36
CA ILE A 80 6.63 -5.43 -1.45
C ILE A 80 6.25 -6.88 -1.10
N ASP A 81 6.55 -7.34 0.11
CA ASP A 81 6.23 -8.70 0.55
C ASP A 81 4.71 -8.94 0.55
N ASP A 82 3.94 -8.04 1.18
CA ASP A 82 2.48 -8.11 1.23
C ASP A 82 1.86 -8.15 -0.17
N CYS A 83 2.30 -7.25 -1.06
CA CYS A 83 1.76 -7.19 -2.41
C CYS A 83 2.23 -8.38 -3.27
N GLY A 84 3.42 -8.91 -3.04
CA GLY A 84 3.95 -10.10 -3.70
C GLY A 84 3.15 -11.35 -3.37
N GLU A 85 2.55 -11.45 -2.17
CA GLU A 85 1.62 -12.54 -1.84
C GLU A 85 0.29 -12.43 -2.57
N VAL A 86 -0.23 -11.20 -2.74
CA VAL A 86 -1.53 -10.93 -3.37
C VAL A 86 -1.48 -11.00 -4.90
N LEU A 87 -0.36 -10.60 -5.51
CA LEU A 87 -0.22 -10.49 -6.96
C LEU A 87 0.33 -11.76 -7.65
N LYS A 88 0.64 -12.82 -6.90
CA LYS A 88 0.88 -14.16 -7.46
C LYS A 88 -0.29 -14.62 -8.33
#